data_AF-A0A1N5TTC4-F1
#
_entry.id   AF-A0A1N5TTC4-F1
#
_cell.length_a   1.000
_cell.length_b   1.000
_cell.length_c   1.000
_cell.angle_alpha   90.00
_cell.angle_beta   90.00
_cell.angle_gamma   90.00
#
_symmetry.space_group_name_H-M   'P 1'
#
loop_
_entity.id
_entity.type
_entity.pdbx_description
1 polymer ?
#
loop_
_entity_poly.entity_id
_entity_poly.type
_entity_poly.pdbx_seq_one_letter_code
_entity_poly.pdbx_strand_id
1 'polypeptide(L)'
;MIVESEDLKQRILDQRHANFEDSVTYNLTSVLDTSNISHLASALAEVIFDQEISNWIAVNQNKIKSVPGHTVTITLSEHSKRKLKVLNKKFWKRIMKLLLHSEPGIFFRNTISKAINQSTFLPAPWVKYSVLRITVKTWAKNELKKLKGNIFIH
;
A
#
# COMPACT_ATOMS: atom_id res chain seq x y z
N MET A 1 10.35 22.10 5.92
CA MET A 1 10.76 20.84 5.25
C MET A 1 9.57 20.03 4.69
N ILE A 2 8.49 20.66 4.19
CA ILE A 2 7.38 19.96 3.51
C ILE A 2 7.60 19.93 1.99
N VAL A 3 8.34 20.91 1.46
CA VAL A 3 8.58 21.13 0.01
C VAL A 3 9.34 19.97 -0.65
N GLU A 4 10.34 19.38 0.01
CA GLU A 4 11.14 18.28 -0.56
C GLU A 4 10.36 16.97 -0.76
N SER A 5 9.31 16.75 0.03
CA SER A 5 8.53 15.51 -0.04
C SER A 5 7.55 15.53 -1.21
N GLU A 6 6.89 16.66 -1.43
CA GLU A 6 5.95 16.84 -2.54
C GLU A 6 6.67 16.91 -3.89
N ASP A 7 7.85 17.56 -3.95
CA ASP A 7 8.69 17.56 -5.15
C ASP A 7 9.11 16.14 -5.58
N LEU A 8 9.52 15.30 -4.62
CA LEU A 8 9.89 13.90 -4.92
C LEU A 8 8.69 13.09 -5.42
N LYS A 9 7.50 13.27 -4.86
CA LYS A 9 6.29 12.58 -5.32
C LYS A 9 5.93 12.98 -6.73
N GLN A 10 5.97 14.28 -7.03
CA GLN A 10 5.69 14.78 -8.38
C GLN A 10 6.69 14.19 -9.38
N ARG A 11 7.98 14.20 -9.05
CA ARG A 11 9.01 13.58 -9.89
C ARG A 11 8.80 12.09 -10.13
N ILE A 12 8.32 11.33 -9.13
CA ILE A 12 7.95 9.91 -9.30
C ILE A 12 6.72 9.78 -10.21
N LEU A 13 5.72 10.65 -10.04
CA LEU A 13 4.51 10.66 -10.84
C LEU A 13 4.80 10.99 -12.32
N ASP A 14 5.73 11.90 -12.58
CA ASP A 14 6.14 12.29 -13.94
C ASP A 14 6.83 11.14 -14.70
N GLN A 15 7.34 10.12 -13.99
CA GLN A 15 7.90 8.91 -14.59
C GLN A 15 6.86 7.79 -14.82
N ARG A 16 5.59 8.07 -14.59
CA ARG A 16 4.50 7.13 -14.80
C ARG A 16 4.15 7.05 -16.28
N HIS A 17 4.23 5.85 -16.84
CA HIS A 17 3.83 5.55 -18.22
C HIS A 17 2.79 4.43 -18.23
N ALA A 18 1.61 4.72 -18.77
CA ALA A 18 0.60 3.69 -19.03
C ALA A 18 0.87 3.07 -20.41
N ASN A 19 0.95 1.74 -20.47
CA ASN A 19 1.11 0.99 -21.70
C ASN A 19 -0.24 0.48 -22.21
N PHE A 20 -0.30 0.14 -23.50
CA PHE A 20 -1.52 -0.34 -24.17
C PHE A 20 -2.04 -1.69 -23.65
N GLU A 21 -1.20 -2.49 -22.99
CA GLU A 21 -1.53 -3.85 -22.51
C GLU A 21 -1.84 -3.90 -21.00
N ASP A 22 -2.65 -2.97 -20.50
CA ASP A 22 -3.10 -2.97 -19.10
C ASP A 22 -1.93 -3.10 -18.10
N SER A 23 -0.89 -2.31 -18.34
CA SER A 23 0.28 -2.21 -17.48
C SER A 23 0.73 -0.76 -17.33
N VAL A 24 1.28 -0.44 -16.17
CA VAL A 24 1.84 0.86 -15.83
C VAL A 24 3.28 0.67 -15.40
N THR A 25 4.18 1.44 -16.00
CA THR A 25 5.60 1.45 -15.66
C THR A 25 5.98 2.75 -14.98
N TYR A 26 6.74 2.67 -13.89
CA TYR A 26 7.40 3.79 -13.24
C TYR A 26 8.91 3.65 -13.49
N ASN A 27 9.45 4.43 -14.43
CA ASN A 27 10.88 4.39 -14.75
C ASN A 27 11.66 5.40 -13.90
N LEU A 28 12.18 4.98 -12.76
CA LEU A 28 12.82 5.86 -11.78
C LEU A 28 14.35 5.92 -11.94
N THR A 29 14.90 5.38 -13.03
CA THR A 29 16.35 5.29 -13.25
C THR A 29 17.08 6.64 -13.16
N SER A 30 16.45 7.73 -13.57
CA SER A 30 17.00 9.10 -13.56
C SER A 30 16.62 9.92 -12.33
N VAL A 31 15.66 9.48 -11.52
CA VAL A 31 15.04 10.27 -10.44
C VAL A 31 15.61 9.96 -9.05
N LEU A 32 16.36 8.85 -8.92
CA LEU A 32 16.70 8.26 -7.64
C LEU A 32 17.98 8.82 -7.01
N ASP A 33 17.83 9.71 -6.02
CA ASP A 33 18.80 9.76 -4.93
C ASP A 33 18.49 8.65 -3.90
N THR A 34 19.37 7.64 -3.83
CA THR A 34 19.25 6.55 -2.85
C THR A 34 19.95 6.81 -1.52
N SER A 35 20.41 8.05 -1.29
CA SER A 35 20.94 8.49 0.00
C SER A 35 19.92 8.24 1.13
N ASN A 36 18.62 8.45 0.86
CA ASN A 36 17.54 8.26 1.82
C ASN A 36 16.46 7.28 1.34
N ILE A 37 16.78 5.98 1.40
CA ILE A 37 15.86 4.88 1.05
C ILE A 37 14.52 4.95 1.81
N SER A 38 14.51 5.51 3.03
CA SER A 38 13.28 5.58 3.82
C SER A 38 12.30 6.62 3.30
N HIS A 39 12.81 7.78 2.91
CA HIS A 39 12.01 8.85 2.32
C HIS A 39 11.47 8.40 0.95
N LEU A 40 12.36 7.87 0.10
CA LEU A 40 12.01 7.34 -1.20
C LEU A 40 10.93 6.25 -1.14
N ALA A 41 11.11 5.23 -0.29
CA ALA A 41 10.13 4.15 -0.16
C ALA A 41 8.77 4.64 0.34
N SER A 42 8.75 5.76 1.08
CA SER A 42 7.50 6.36 1.57
C SER A 42 6.80 7.14 0.46
N ALA A 43 7.53 8.01 -0.26
CA ALA A 43 7.00 8.77 -1.40
C ALA A 43 6.50 7.83 -2.52
N LEU A 44 7.29 6.81 -2.87
CA LEU A 44 6.90 5.80 -3.86
C LEU A 44 5.62 5.06 -3.43
N ALA A 45 5.54 4.64 -2.17
CA ALA A 45 4.36 3.95 -1.68
C ALA A 45 3.11 4.84 -1.70
N GLU A 46 3.23 6.14 -1.43
CA GLU A 46 2.13 7.09 -1.50
C GLU A 46 1.65 7.27 -2.95
N VAL A 47 2.56 7.54 -3.88
CA VAL A 47 2.20 7.69 -5.31
C VAL A 47 1.53 6.43 -5.86
N ILE A 48 2.12 5.24 -5.63
CA ILE A 48 1.54 3.99 -6.12
C ILE A 48 0.20 3.69 -5.43
N PHE A 49 0.05 4.05 -4.17
CA PHE A 49 -1.20 3.84 -3.46
C PHE A 49 -2.31 4.72 -4.03
N ASP A 50 -2.02 6.01 -4.22
CA ASP A 50 -3.00 7.00 -4.65
C ASP A 50 -3.41 6.81 -6.12
N GLN A 51 -2.45 6.49 -6.99
CA GLN A 51 -2.70 6.33 -8.43
C GLN A 51 -3.29 4.96 -8.79
N GLU A 52 -2.83 3.90 -8.13
CA GLU A 52 -3.14 2.53 -8.55
C GLU A 52 -3.99 1.77 -7.53
N ILE A 53 -3.49 1.60 -6.29
CA ILE A 53 -4.10 0.69 -5.31
C ILE A 53 -5.46 1.20 -4.81
N SER A 54 -5.63 2.52 -4.69
CA SER A 54 -6.89 3.18 -4.28
C SER A 54 -8.06 2.78 -5.19
N ASN A 55 -7.78 2.58 -6.48
CA ASN A 55 -8.77 2.16 -7.48
C ASN A 55 -9.03 0.65 -7.44
N TRP A 56 -8.03 -0.14 -7.03
CA TRP A 56 -8.15 -1.59 -6.95
C TRP A 56 -8.88 -2.07 -5.69
N ILE A 57 -8.79 -1.33 -4.59
CA ILE A 57 -9.42 -1.65 -3.32
C ILE A 57 -10.33 -0.50 -2.91
N ALA A 58 -11.62 -0.65 -3.17
CA ALA A 58 -12.62 0.39 -2.93
C ALA A 58 -13.81 -0.15 -2.13
N VAL A 59 -14.49 0.76 -1.41
CA VAL A 59 -15.77 0.46 -0.78
C VAL A 59 -16.89 0.72 -1.77
N ASN A 60 -17.72 -0.28 -2.04
CA ASN A 60 -18.86 -0.17 -2.94
C ASN A 60 -20.07 -0.89 -2.33
N GLN A 61 -21.19 -0.18 -2.15
CA GLN A 61 -22.45 -0.74 -1.62
C GLN A 61 -22.25 -1.57 -0.33
N ASN A 62 -21.56 -1.01 0.67
CA ASN A 62 -21.25 -1.65 1.95
C ASN A 62 -20.39 -2.93 1.86
N LYS A 63 -19.65 -3.10 0.77
CA LYS A 63 -18.69 -4.20 0.61
C LYS A 63 -17.36 -3.66 0.12
N ILE A 64 -16.27 -4.28 0.56
CA ILE A 64 -14.95 -4.01 0.01
C ILE A 64 -14.82 -4.83 -1.28
N LYS A 65 -14.62 -4.15 -2.41
CA LYS A 65 -14.24 -4.78 -3.68
C LYS A 65 -12.73 -4.66 -3.81
N SER A 66 -12.07 -5.78 -4.10
CA SER A 66 -10.63 -5.88 -4.30
C SER A 66 -10.39 -6.57 -5.63
N VAL A 67 -10.10 -5.77 -6.66
CA VAL A 67 -9.83 -6.21 -8.02
C VAL A 67 -8.59 -5.46 -8.50
N PRO A 68 -7.40 -6.08 -8.42
CA PRO A 68 -6.21 -5.54 -9.07
C PRO A 68 -6.50 -5.42 -10.58
N GLY A 69 -6.42 -4.20 -11.11
CA GLY A 69 -6.78 -3.91 -12.50
C GLY A 69 -5.67 -4.29 -13.47
N HIS A 70 -4.44 -3.91 -13.16
CA HIS A 70 -3.34 -3.89 -14.12
C HIS A 70 -1.99 -4.18 -13.47
N THR A 71 -0.99 -4.52 -14.28
CA THR A 71 0.37 -4.78 -13.78
C THR A 71 1.12 -3.47 -13.57
N VAL A 72 1.78 -3.30 -12.42
CA VAL A 72 2.62 -2.15 -12.09
C VAL A 72 4.08 -2.58 -12.02
N THR A 73 4.91 -2.03 -12.88
CA THR A 73 6.35 -2.29 -12.94
C THR A 73 7.11 -1.06 -12.50
N ILE A 74 7.92 -1.18 -11.45
CA ILE A 74 8.78 -0.10 -10.95
C ILE A 74 10.22 -0.46 -11.28
N THR A 75 10.85 0.34 -12.14
CA THR A 75 12.25 0.16 -12.56
C THR A 75 13.13 1.16 -11.83
N LEU A 76 14.13 0.66 -11.12
CA LEU A 76 15.09 1.48 -10.38
C LEU A 76 16.47 1.41 -11.07
N SER A 77 17.31 2.44 -10.87
CA SER A 77 18.70 2.39 -11.33
C SER A 77 19.46 1.25 -10.65
N GLU A 78 20.57 0.80 -11.24
CA GLU A 78 21.34 -0.35 -10.74
C GLU A 78 21.80 -0.11 -9.30
N HIS A 79 21.10 -0.74 -8.35
CA HIS A 79 21.38 -0.63 -6.93
C HIS A 79 21.87 -1.96 -6.40
N SER A 80 22.71 -1.90 -5.36
CA SER A 80 23.11 -3.13 -4.67
C SER A 80 21.86 -3.90 -4.23
N LYS A 81 21.86 -5.23 -4.44
CA LYS A 81 20.76 -6.14 -4.06
C LYS A 81 20.28 -5.91 -2.62
N ARG A 82 21.18 -5.45 -1.74
CA ARG A 82 20.87 -5.09 -0.35
C ARG A 82 19.97 -3.86 -0.24
N LYS A 83 20.27 -2.77 -0.96
CA LYS A 83 19.45 -1.54 -0.95
C LYS A 83 18.05 -1.80 -1.50
N LEU A 84 17.94 -2.55 -2.60
CA LEU A 84 16.65 -2.93 -3.19
C LEU A 84 15.78 -3.73 -2.21
N LYS A 85 16.36 -4.71 -1.50
CA LYS A 85 15.64 -5.45 -0.44
C LYS A 85 15.13 -4.55 0.68
N VAL A 86 15.92 -3.56 1.10
CA VAL A 86 15.52 -2.61 2.15
C VAL A 86 14.41 -1.69 1.65
N LEU A 87 14.51 -1.18 0.42
CA LEU A 87 13.49 -0.38 -0.22
C LEU A 87 12.17 -1.15 -0.31
N ASN A 88 12.19 -2.36 -0.88
CA ASN A 88 11.02 -3.21 -1.04
C ASN A 88 10.34 -3.50 0.31
N LYS A 89 11.13 -3.81 1.36
CA LYS A 89 10.61 -4.00 2.73
C LYS A 89 9.92 -2.74 3.27
N LYS A 90 10.52 -1.55 3.08
CA LYS A 90 9.96 -0.29 3.55
C LYS A 90 8.72 0.14 2.75
N PHE A 91 8.74 -0.07 1.43
CA PHE A 91 7.63 0.19 0.53
C PHE A 91 6.38 -0.58 0.96
N TRP A 92 6.45 -1.91 1.08
CA TRP A 92 5.29 -2.71 1.51
C TRP A 92 4.84 -2.39 2.94
N LYS A 93 5.77 -2.01 3.83
CA LYS A 93 5.41 -1.55 5.18
C LYS A 93 4.61 -0.24 5.11
N ARG A 94 4.93 0.67 4.20
CA ARG A 94 4.17 1.91 3.99
C ARG A 94 2.81 1.63 3.35
N ILE A 95 2.75 0.81 2.30
CA ILE A 95 1.48 0.36 1.67
C ILE A 95 0.54 -0.25 2.72
N MET A 96 1.05 -1.12 3.60
CA MET A 96 0.24 -1.69 4.67
C MET A 96 -0.35 -0.62 5.59
N LYS A 97 0.43 0.42 5.94
CA LYS A 97 -0.09 1.53 6.75
C LYS A 97 -1.15 2.30 5.99
N LEU A 98 -0.90 2.66 4.74
CA LEU A 98 -1.86 3.40 3.90
C LEU A 98 -3.19 2.63 3.78
N LEU A 99 -3.13 1.32 3.52
CA LEU A 99 -4.32 0.47 3.44
C LEU A 99 -5.12 0.40 4.75
N LEU A 100 -4.44 0.43 5.91
CA LEU A 100 -5.12 0.43 7.20
C LEU A 100 -5.81 1.76 7.52
N HIS A 101 -5.34 2.86 6.91
CA HIS A 101 -5.84 4.21 7.12
C HIS A 101 -6.71 4.71 5.96
N SER A 102 -6.82 3.96 4.87
CA SER A 102 -7.72 4.26 3.77
C SER A 102 -9.17 3.93 4.12
N GLU A 103 -10.10 4.41 3.31
CA GLU A 103 -11.53 4.15 3.47
C GLU A 103 -11.86 2.65 3.60
N PRO A 104 -11.36 1.73 2.76
CA PRO A 104 -11.55 0.28 2.96
C PRO A 104 -11.06 -0.23 4.32
N GLY A 105 -9.90 0.25 4.78
CA GLY A 105 -9.33 -0.16 6.07
C GLY A 105 -10.16 0.32 7.26
N ILE A 106 -10.62 1.58 7.20
CA ILE A 106 -11.51 2.18 8.20
C ILE A 106 -12.86 1.45 8.21
N PHE A 107 -13.43 1.21 7.03
CA PHE A 107 -14.69 0.46 6.88
C PHE A 107 -14.57 -0.94 7.50
N PHE A 108 -13.55 -1.72 7.11
CA PHE A 108 -13.32 -3.06 7.65
C PHE A 108 -13.19 -3.05 9.18
N ARG A 109 -12.37 -2.13 9.72
CA ARG A 109 -12.17 -1.99 11.16
C ARG A 109 -13.48 -1.70 11.89
N ASN A 110 -14.30 -0.80 11.35
CA ASN A 110 -15.57 -0.42 11.96
C ASN A 110 -16.58 -1.56 11.90
N THR A 111 -16.67 -2.29 10.79
CA THR A 111 -17.52 -3.48 10.66
C THR A 111 -17.16 -4.54 11.68
N ILE A 112 -15.87 -4.87 11.81
CA ILE A 112 -15.39 -5.86 12.77
C ILE A 112 -15.58 -5.37 14.21
N SER A 113 -15.32 -4.10 14.50
CA SER A 113 -15.54 -3.53 15.83
C SER A 113 -17.02 -3.63 16.24
N LYS A 114 -17.95 -3.33 15.33
CA LYS A 114 -19.39 -3.47 15.58
C LYS A 114 -19.77 -4.91 15.88
N ALA A 115 -19.30 -5.87 15.06
CA ALA A 115 -19.56 -7.30 15.26
C ALA A 115 -19.00 -7.81 16.59
N ILE A 116 -17.77 -7.43 16.95
CA ILE A 116 -17.13 -7.81 18.22
C ILE A 116 -17.87 -7.22 19.42
N ASN A 117 -18.33 -5.97 19.33
CA ASN A 117 -19.05 -5.33 20.42
C ASN A 117 -20.41 -5.98 20.69
N GLN A 118 -21.07 -6.47 19.63
CA GLN A 118 -22.33 -7.21 19.70
C GLN A 118 -22.15 -8.68 20.11
N SER A 119 -20.91 -9.21 20.12
CA SER A 119 -20.63 -10.58 20.52
C SER A 119 -20.74 -10.78 22.03
N THR A 120 -21.58 -11.72 22.44
CA THR A 120 -21.73 -12.17 23.84
C THR A 120 -20.59 -13.09 24.30
N PHE A 121 -19.84 -13.69 23.36
CA PHE A 121 -18.79 -14.68 23.64
C PHE A 121 -17.44 -14.08 24.04
N LEU A 122 -17.24 -12.77 23.86
CA LEU A 122 -15.98 -12.09 24.17
C LEU A 122 -16.20 -11.13 25.34
N PRO A 123 -16.23 -11.60 26.59
CA PRO A 123 -16.67 -10.77 27.71
C PRO A 123 -15.68 -9.66 28.06
N ALA A 124 -14.38 -9.90 27.89
CA ALA A 124 -13.37 -8.98 28.36
C ALA A 124 -12.91 -7.98 27.27
N PRO A 125 -12.80 -6.67 27.58
CA PRO A 125 -12.37 -5.65 26.63
C PRO A 125 -11.01 -5.92 25.96
N TRP A 126 -10.06 -6.48 26.70
CA TRP A 126 -8.72 -6.80 26.18
C TRP A 126 -8.75 -7.93 25.14
N VAL A 127 -9.67 -8.89 25.27
CA VAL A 127 -9.89 -9.95 24.27
C VAL A 127 -10.50 -9.35 23.01
N LYS A 128 -11.55 -8.53 23.16
CA LYS A 128 -12.17 -7.80 22.04
C LYS A 128 -11.14 -7.00 21.24
N TYR A 129 -10.28 -6.26 21.93
CA TYR A 129 -9.19 -5.50 21.32
C TYR A 129 -8.17 -6.40 20.59
N SER A 130 -7.76 -7.51 21.21
CA SER A 130 -6.80 -8.44 20.62
C SER A 130 -7.34 -9.08 19.35
N VAL A 131 -8.60 -9.53 19.37
CA VAL A 131 -9.30 -10.07 18.19
C VAL A 131 -9.38 -9.01 17.10
N LEU A 132 -9.85 -7.79 17.41
CA LEU A 132 -9.92 -6.69 16.44
C LEU A 132 -8.57 -6.45 15.77
N ARG A 133 -7.51 -6.31 16.59
CA ARG A 133 -6.15 -6.05 16.11
C ARG A 133 -5.63 -7.16 15.21
N ILE A 134 -5.82 -8.43 15.58
CA ILE A 134 -5.38 -9.58 14.80
C ILE A 134 -6.15 -9.65 13.49
N THR A 135 -7.48 -9.54 13.53
CA THR A 135 -8.34 -9.64 12.34
C THR A 135 -8.03 -8.54 11.32
N VAL A 136 -7.93 -7.29 11.76
CA VAL A 136 -7.59 -6.15 10.89
C VAL A 136 -6.20 -6.33 10.27
N LYS A 137 -5.22 -6.78 11.05
CA LYS A 137 -3.85 -7.03 10.56
C LYS A 137 -3.82 -8.19 9.54
N THR A 138 -4.60 -9.24 9.78
CA THR A 138 -4.68 -10.39 8.87
C THR A 138 -5.34 -10.02 7.56
N TRP A 139 -6.43 -9.24 7.59
CA TRP A 139 -7.07 -8.70 6.39
C TRP A 139 -6.07 -7.90 5.54
N ALA A 140 -5.38 -6.92 6.12
CA ALA A 140 -4.42 -6.10 5.39
C ALA A 140 -3.29 -6.94 4.78
N LYS A 141 -2.80 -7.97 5.50
CA LYS A 141 -1.80 -8.91 4.96
C LYS A 141 -2.31 -9.69 3.75
N ASN A 142 -3.57 -10.12 3.77
CA ASN A 142 -4.17 -10.87 2.67
C ASN A 142 -4.33 -9.97 1.43
N GLU A 143 -4.76 -8.73 1.60
CA GLU A 143 -4.81 -7.75 0.51
C GLU A 143 -3.42 -7.47 -0.06
N LEU A 144 -2.41 -7.25 0.80
CA LEU A 144 -1.02 -7.11 0.34
C LEU A 144 -0.52 -8.33 -0.45
N LYS A 145 -0.94 -9.54 -0.10
CA LYS A 145 -0.56 -10.75 -0.85
C LYS A 145 -1.15 -10.74 -2.26
N LYS A 146 -2.38 -10.26 -2.44
CA LYS A 146 -3.00 -10.08 -3.76
C LYS A 146 -2.28 -9.00 -4.58
N LEU A 147 -1.99 -7.87 -3.95
CA LEU A 147 -1.29 -6.74 -4.59
C LEU A 147 0.10 -7.13 -5.09
N LYS A 148 0.84 -7.93 -4.32
CA LYS A 148 2.17 -8.43 -4.69
C LYS A 148 2.20 -9.24 -5.99
N GLY A 149 1.08 -9.81 -6.41
CA GLY A 149 0.98 -10.51 -7.69
C GLY A 149 1.02 -9.55 -8.89
N ASN A 150 0.74 -8.27 -8.69
CA ASN A 150 0.60 -7.27 -9.75
C ASN A 150 1.59 -6.11 -9.63
N ILE A 151 2.37 -6.02 -8.55
CA ILE A 151 3.38 -4.96 -8.37
C ILE A 151 4.78 -5.58 -8.34
N PHE A 152 5.57 -5.25 -9.35
CA PHE A 152 6.94 -5.72 -9.51
C PHE A 152 7.93 -4.57 -9.33
N ILE A 153 8.98 -4.79 -8.55
CA ILE A 153 10.06 -3.82 -8.31
C ILE A 153 11.36 -4.45 -8.77
N HIS A 154 11.96 -3.88 -9.81
CA HIS A 154 13.20 -4.33 -10.45
C HIS A 154 14.32 -3.32 -10.24
#